data_AF-A0A8T6WLF8-F1
#
_entry.id   AF-A0A8T6WLF8-F1
#
_cell.length_a   1.000
_cell.length_b   1.000
_cell.length_c   1.000
_cell.angle_alpha   90.00
_cell.angle_beta   90.00
_cell.angle_gamma   90.00
#
_symmetry.space_group_name_H-M   'P 1'
#
loop_
_entity.id
_entity.type
_entity.pdbx_description
1 polymer ?
#
loop_
_entity_poly.entity_id
_entity_poly.type
_entity_poly.pdbx_seq_one_letter_code
_entity_poly.pdbx_strand_id
1 'polypeptide(L)'
;IKHVHHAGFSIDVEGKDTWRHSQAGAKIVVSVAPREIAIIKKGETFYQELDEILDLVKDEKLDLLIIEGFHSLAAKRRDIFKVITAKNEEDLRRTLEGTVEPILVITGPVTVQKVVPSGISVPIVNLENQGEKLLELVKSNVLGG
;
A
#
# COMPACT_ATOMS: atom_id res chain seq x y z
N ILE A 1 -0.58 1.24 5.48
CA ILE A 1 -1.89 1.61 4.88
C ILE A 1 -2.25 0.57 3.81
N LYS A 2 -3.52 0.13 3.76
CA LYS A 2 -4.01 -0.81 2.73
C LYS A 2 -5.24 -0.22 2.04
N HIS A 3 -5.21 -0.14 0.72
CA HIS A 3 -6.35 0.27 -0.08
C HIS A 3 -7.29 -0.92 -0.34
N VAL A 4 -8.53 -0.83 0.12
CA VAL A 4 -9.58 -1.80 -0.23
C VAL A 4 -10.49 -1.16 -1.29
N HIS A 5 -10.40 -1.66 -2.52
CA HIS A 5 -11.14 -1.13 -3.68
C HIS A 5 -12.59 -1.65 -3.77
N HIS A 6 -13.01 -2.53 -2.86
CA HIS A 6 -14.36 -3.07 -2.87
C HIS A 6 -15.36 -2.05 -2.31
N ALA A 7 -16.26 -1.59 -3.16
CA ALA A 7 -17.33 -0.67 -2.76
C ALA A 7 -18.18 -1.29 -1.64
N GLY A 8 -18.52 -0.49 -0.63
CA GLY A 8 -19.29 -0.96 0.52
C GLY A 8 -18.48 -1.78 1.55
N PHE A 9 -17.16 -1.91 1.39
CA PHE A 9 -16.33 -2.55 2.41
C PHE A 9 -16.46 -1.86 3.77
N SER A 10 -16.59 -2.67 4.82
CA SER A 10 -16.48 -2.24 6.21
C SER A 10 -15.69 -3.30 6.98
N ILE A 11 -14.70 -2.85 7.75
CA ILE A 11 -14.00 -3.71 8.71
C ILE A 11 -14.86 -4.01 9.95
N ASP A 12 -15.88 -3.17 10.20
CA ASP A 12 -16.79 -3.31 11.33
C ASP A 12 -17.76 -4.48 11.14
N VAL A 13 -18.19 -5.09 12.25
CA VAL A 13 -19.06 -6.28 12.24
C VAL A 13 -20.49 -5.88 12.58
N GLU A 14 -21.43 -6.26 11.72
CA GLU A 14 -22.86 -5.98 11.90
C GLU A 14 -23.38 -6.44 13.27
N GLY A 15 -24.20 -5.59 13.89
CA GLY A 15 -24.82 -5.87 15.18
C GLY A 15 -23.91 -5.70 16.42
N LYS A 16 -22.61 -5.44 16.25
CA LYS A 16 -21.72 -5.05 17.36
C LYS A 16 -21.93 -3.60 17.78
N ASP A 17 -21.41 -3.23 18.94
CA ASP A 17 -21.65 -1.90 19.51
C ASP A 17 -21.03 -0.78 18.66
N THR A 18 -19.84 -1.01 18.09
CA THR A 18 -19.20 -0.11 17.13
C THR A 18 -20.05 0.13 15.88
N TRP A 19 -20.64 -0.94 15.37
CA TRP A 19 -21.54 -0.87 14.22
C TRP A 19 -22.83 -0.13 14.56
N ARG A 20 -23.44 -0.41 15.72
CA ARG A 20 -24.64 0.27 16.19
C ARG A 20 -24.40 1.77 16.39
N HIS A 21 -23.24 2.15 16.94
CA HIS A 21 -22.85 3.56 17.05
C HIS A 21 -22.76 4.24 15.68
N SER A 22 -22.15 3.56 14.70
CA SER A 22 -22.09 4.05 13.32
C SER A 22 -23.49 4.23 12.70
N GLN A 23 -24.37 3.23 12.85
CA GLN A 23 -25.75 3.30 12.34
C GLN A 23 -26.59 4.38 13.02
N ALA A 24 -26.29 4.71 14.27
CA ALA A 24 -26.90 5.83 14.99
C ALA A 24 -26.41 7.21 14.51
N GLY A 25 -25.54 7.27 13.50
CA GLY A 25 -25.04 8.50 12.88
C GLY A 25 -23.68 8.96 13.40
N ALA A 26 -22.97 8.16 14.20
CA ALA A 26 -21.61 8.50 14.60
C ALA A 26 -20.69 8.54 13.38
N LYS A 27 -20.11 9.70 13.10
CA LYS A 27 -19.13 9.87 12.01
C LYS A 27 -17.78 9.24 12.34
N ILE A 28 -17.43 9.18 13.63
CA ILE A 28 -16.20 8.60 14.14
C ILE A 28 -16.56 7.70 15.31
N VAL A 29 -16.10 6.45 15.27
CA VAL A 29 -16.20 5.48 16.36
C VAL A 29 -14.80 5.09 16.77
N VAL A 30 -14.49 5.22 18.05
CA VAL A 30 -13.19 4.84 18.63
C VAL A 30 -13.41 3.72 19.64
N SER A 31 -12.71 2.60 19.43
CA SER A 31 -12.64 1.50 20.39
C SER A 31 -11.26 1.45 21.00
N VAL A 32 -11.17 1.36 22.33
CA VAL A 32 -9.90 1.37 23.07
C VAL A 32 -9.80 0.10 23.92
N ALA A 33 -8.70 -0.60 23.77
CA ALA A 33 -8.27 -1.72 24.60
C ALA A 33 -6.83 -1.47 25.10
N PRO A 34 -6.34 -2.21 26.11
CA PRO A 34 -5.02 -1.97 26.69
C PRO A 34 -3.83 -1.97 25.71
N ARG A 35 -3.97 -2.59 24.54
CA ARG A 35 -2.91 -2.72 23.53
C ARG A 35 -3.37 -2.44 22.10
N GLU A 36 -4.59 -1.92 21.94
CA GLU A 36 -5.17 -1.74 20.61
C GLU A 36 -6.18 -0.60 20.63
N ILE A 37 -6.09 0.25 19.62
CA ILE A 37 -7.09 1.27 19.34
C ILE A 37 -7.57 1.05 17.91
N ALA A 38 -8.88 0.95 17.73
CA ALA A 38 -9.51 0.93 16.41
C ALA A 38 -10.30 2.23 16.21
N ILE A 39 -9.97 2.97 15.15
CA ILE A 39 -10.67 4.19 14.74
C ILE A 39 -11.40 3.91 13.43
N ILE A 40 -12.72 4.03 13.44
CA ILE A 40 -13.57 3.87 12.26
C ILE A 40 -14.17 5.24 11.93
N LYS A 41 -13.82 5.78 10.77
CA LYS A 41 -14.44 6.99 10.21
C LYS A 41 -15.43 6.58 9.12
N LYS A 42 -16.70 7.00 9.21
CA LYS A 42 -17.77 6.71 8.23
C LYS A 42 -18.08 7.95 7.38
N GLY A 43 -18.15 7.80 6.06
CA GLY A 43 -18.27 8.90 5.09
C GLY A 43 -18.29 8.40 3.65
N GLU A 44 -18.79 9.22 2.72
CA GLU A 44 -19.09 8.81 1.34
C GLU A 44 -17.85 8.73 0.44
N THR A 45 -16.85 9.59 0.66
CA THR A 45 -15.52 9.51 0.05
C THR A 45 -14.56 10.30 0.92
N PHE A 46 -13.57 9.65 1.51
CA PHE A 46 -12.70 10.34 2.46
C PHE A 46 -11.47 10.99 1.83
N TYR A 47 -10.92 10.39 0.78
CA TYR A 47 -9.59 10.77 0.31
C TYR A 47 -9.52 10.77 -1.21
N GLN A 48 -9.29 11.94 -1.79
CA GLN A 48 -9.02 12.09 -3.22
C GLN A 48 -7.51 12.07 -3.49
N GLU A 49 -6.72 12.52 -2.53
CA GLU A 49 -5.28 12.61 -2.61
C GLU A 49 -4.61 11.72 -1.56
N LEU A 50 -3.40 11.25 -1.88
CA LEU A 50 -2.66 10.37 -0.97
C LEU A 50 -2.23 11.11 0.31
N ASP A 51 -1.94 12.41 0.23
CA ASP A 51 -1.52 13.22 1.38
C ASP A 51 -2.57 13.27 2.49
N GLU A 52 -3.86 13.30 2.15
CA GLU A 52 -4.95 13.28 3.12
C GLU A 52 -4.98 11.96 3.92
N ILE A 53 -4.51 10.87 3.31
CA ILE A 53 -4.38 9.56 3.95
C ILE A 53 -3.12 9.52 4.83
N LEU A 54 -2.01 10.08 4.34
CA LEU A 54 -0.75 10.17 5.10
C LEU A 54 -0.92 11.02 6.36
N ASP A 55 -1.72 12.08 6.28
CA ASP A 55 -2.09 12.94 7.40
C ASP A 55 -2.74 12.19 8.58
N LEU A 56 -3.30 11.00 8.36
CA LEU A 56 -3.88 10.18 9.43
C LEU A 56 -2.83 9.55 10.35
N VAL A 57 -1.59 9.45 9.90
CA VAL A 57 -0.52 8.74 10.60
C VAL A 57 0.75 9.59 10.73
N LYS A 58 0.76 10.84 10.24
CA LYS A 58 1.95 11.70 10.21
C LYS A 58 2.53 12.03 11.58
N ASP A 59 1.68 12.05 12.60
CA ASP A 59 2.08 12.38 13.98
C ASP A 59 2.58 11.14 14.74
N GLU A 60 2.46 9.95 14.14
CA GLU A 60 3.00 8.72 14.69
C GLU A 60 4.51 8.62 14.42
N LYS A 61 5.25 8.13 15.43
CA LYS A 61 6.67 7.83 15.26
C LYS A 61 6.84 6.51 14.52
N LEU A 62 6.91 6.58 13.20
CA LEU A 62 7.08 5.44 12.31
C LEU A 62 8.49 5.40 11.73
N ASP A 63 9.15 4.24 11.79
CA ASP A 63 10.40 4.01 11.07
C ASP A 63 10.15 3.70 9.58
N LEU A 64 9.01 3.08 9.27
CA LEU A 64 8.62 2.68 7.93
C LEU A 64 7.10 2.70 7.77
N LEU A 65 6.62 3.28 6.67
CA LEU A 65 5.22 3.22 6.25
C LEU A 65 5.10 2.41 4.95
N ILE A 66 4.40 1.29 5.02
CA ILE A 66 4.08 0.46 3.85
C ILE A 66 2.68 0.83 3.35
N ILE A 67 2.56 1.10 2.05
CA ILE A 67 1.29 1.38 1.37
C ILE A 67 1.01 0.26 0.38
N GLU A 68 -0.03 -0.52 0.64
CA GLU A 68 -0.52 -1.56 -0.27
C GLU A 68 -1.69 -1.00 -1.09
N GLY A 69 -1.52 -0.93 -2.42
CA GLY A 69 -2.51 -0.38 -3.33
C GLY A 69 -2.26 1.10 -3.64
N PHE A 70 -3.34 1.87 -3.84
CA PHE A 70 -3.28 3.28 -4.28
C PHE A 70 -2.40 3.54 -5.52
N HIS A 71 -2.26 2.56 -6.45
CA HIS A 71 -1.36 2.68 -7.59
C HIS A 71 -1.58 3.99 -8.37
N SER A 72 -2.84 4.36 -8.67
CA SER A 72 -3.17 5.59 -9.40
C SER A 72 -2.65 6.88 -8.76
N LEU A 73 -2.49 6.90 -7.43
CA LEU A 73 -1.98 8.04 -6.67
C LEU A 73 -0.46 7.91 -6.41
N ALA A 74 -0.01 6.75 -5.96
CA ALA A 74 1.39 6.50 -5.58
C ALA A 74 2.32 6.41 -6.79
N ALA A 75 1.85 5.91 -7.94
CA ALA A 75 2.67 5.75 -9.15
C ALA A 75 3.28 7.07 -9.63
N LYS A 76 2.63 8.20 -9.39
CA LYS A 76 3.06 9.53 -9.85
C LYS A 76 3.96 10.27 -8.87
N ARG A 77 4.23 9.69 -7.69
CA ARG A 77 4.97 10.34 -6.60
C ARG A 77 6.44 9.97 -6.58
N ARG A 78 7.34 10.96 -6.59
CA ARG A 78 8.79 10.75 -6.58
C ARG A 78 9.39 10.58 -5.18
N ASP A 79 8.61 10.89 -4.16
CA ASP A 79 8.95 10.77 -2.75
C ASP A 79 8.59 9.40 -2.15
N ILE A 80 8.04 8.48 -2.97
CA ILE A 80 7.66 7.13 -2.56
C ILE A 80 8.46 6.10 -3.36
N PHE A 81 9.17 5.22 -2.65
CA PHE A 81 9.78 4.03 -3.24
C PHE A 81 8.71 2.99 -3.58
N LYS A 82 8.78 2.44 -4.80
CA LYS A 82 7.74 1.54 -5.33
C LYS A 82 8.29 0.13 -5.48
N VAL A 83 7.53 -0.84 -4.96
CA VAL A 83 7.72 -2.27 -5.24
C VAL A 83 6.63 -2.68 -6.23
N ILE A 84 7.02 -3.00 -7.45
CA ILE A 84 6.06 -3.36 -8.50
C ILE A 84 5.83 -4.86 -8.47
N THR A 85 4.60 -5.27 -8.17
CA THR A 85 4.18 -6.67 -8.21
C THR A 85 3.37 -6.92 -9.48
N ALA A 86 3.79 -7.88 -10.31
CA ALA A 86 3.06 -8.21 -11.53
C ALA A 86 2.92 -9.73 -11.73
N LYS A 87 1.80 -10.14 -12.33
CA LYS A 87 1.48 -11.55 -12.59
C LYS A 87 2.07 -12.07 -13.90
N ASN A 88 2.20 -11.19 -14.89
CA ASN A 88 2.74 -11.49 -16.23
C ASN A 88 3.31 -10.21 -16.87
N GLU A 89 3.87 -10.33 -18.07
CA GLU A 89 4.52 -9.22 -18.77
C GLU A 89 3.55 -8.08 -19.16
N GLU A 90 2.32 -8.41 -19.54
CA GLU A 90 1.29 -7.42 -19.88
C GLU A 90 0.89 -6.58 -18.66
N ASP A 91 0.65 -7.24 -17.53
CA ASP A 91 0.37 -6.61 -16.23
C ASP A 91 1.54 -5.74 -15.77
N LEU A 92 2.77 -6.21 -15.97
CA LEU A 92 3.97 -5.43 -15.68
C LEU A 92 4.05 -4.17 -16.54
N ARG A 93 3.87 -4.28 -17.87
CA ARG A 93 3.88 -3.11 -18.77
C ARG A 93 2.83 -2.09 -18.36
N ARG A 94 1.59 -2.53 -18.12
CA ARG A 94 0.50 -1.66 -17.68
C ARG A 94 0.80 -0.96 -16.36
N THR A 95 1.43 -1.67 -15.42
CA THR A 95 1.77 -1.10 -14.10
C THR A 95 2.91 -0.11 -14.20
N LEU A 96 3.90 -0.36 -15.06
CA LEU A 96 5.01 0.58 -15.30
C LEU A 96 4.57 1.81 -16.10
N GLU A 97 3.55 1.69 -16.94
CA GLU A 97 3.00 2.80 -17.70
C GLU A 97 2.48 3.91 -16.75
N GLY A 98 3.11 5.08 -16.81
CA GLY A 98 2.77 6.22 -15.96
C GLY A 98 3.35 6.15 -14.53
N THR A 99 4.09 5.09 -14.19
CA THR A 99 4.83 5.01 -12.92
C THR A 99 6.16 5.74 -13.04
N VAL A 100 6.38 6.69 -12.13
CA VAL A 100 7.63 7.45 -12.04
C VAL A 100 8.57 6.84 -11.01
N GLU A 101 9.87 6.99 -11.25
CA GLU A 101 10.92 6.68 -10.28
C GLU A 101 10.71 7.42 -8.94
N PRO A 102 11.16 6.87 -7.80
CA PRO A 102 11.99 5.67 -7.67
C PRO A 102 11.17 4.37 -7.62
N ILE A 103 11.55 3.41 -8.47
CA ILE A 103 11.11 2.02 -8.43
C ILE A 103 12.25 1.18 -7.85
N LEU A 104 12.00 0.58 -6.68
CA LEU A 104 13.02 -0.17 -5.95
C LEU A 104 13.27 -1.54 -6.57
N VAL A 105 12.20 -2.22 -6.98
CA VAL A 105 12.24 -3.62 -7.39
C VAL A 105 10.95 -4.03 -8.10
N ILE A 106 11.08 -4.95 -9.04
CA ILE A 106 9.95 -5.66 -9.67
C ILE A 106 9.92 -7.11 -9.13
N THR A 107 8.74 -7.57 -8.78
CA THR A 107 8.51 -8.89 -8.21
C THR A 107 7.15 -9.47 -8.60
N GLY A 108 6.81 -10.67 -8.10
CA GLY A 108 5.58 -11.40 -8.40
C GLY A 108 5.77 -12.53 -9.42
N PRO A 109 4.70 -13.25 -9.79
CA PRO A 109 4.79 -14.41 -10.69
C PRO A 109 5.46 -14.14 -12.04
N VAL A 110 5.48 -12.89 -12.49
CA VAL A 110 6.21 -12.47 -13.71
C VAL A 110 7.70 -12.82 -13.64
N THR A 111 8.32 -12.87 -12.45
CA THR A 111 9.77 -13.09 -12.32
C THR A 111 10.21 -14.52 -12.56
N VAL A 112 9.28 -15.48 -12.56
CA VAL A 112 9.56 -16.88 -12.88
C VAL A 112 9.73 -17.06 -14.39
N GLN A 113 8.96 -16.28 -15.15
CA GLN A 113 9.04 -16.20 -16.60
C GLN A 113 10.24 -15.29 -16.89
N LYS A 114 11.33 -15.77 -17.48
CA LYS A 114 12.57 -14.99 -17.72
C LYS A 114 12.41 -13.87 -18.77
N VAL A 115 11.31 -13.13 -18.74
CA VAL A 115 10.98 -12.05 -19.65
C VAL A 115 11.14 -10.75 -18.87
N VAL A 116 12.36 -10.21 -18.93
CA VAL A 116 12.63 -8.83 -18.52
C VAL A 116 12.34 -7.96 -19.73
N PRO A 117 11.36 -7.06 -19.69
CA PRO A 117 11.19 -6.09 -20.77
C PRO A 117 12.51 -5.33 -20.99
N SER A 118 12.95 -5.26 -22.24
CA SER A 118 14.16 -4.51 -22.60
C SER A 118 14.02 -3.04 -22.16
N GLY A 119 15.07 -2.49 -21.56
CA GLY A 119 15.10 -1.09 -21.12
C GLY A 119 14.74 -0.84 -19.65
N ILE A 120 14.43 -1.88 -18.86
CA ILE A 120 14.21 -1.75 -17.41
C ILE A 120 15.54 -1.99 -16.67
N SER A 121 16.05 -0.96 -15.98
CA SER A 121 17.25 -1.05 -15.14
C SER A 121 16.96 -1.44 -13.68
N VAL A 122 15.69 -1.61 -13.32
CA VAL A 122 15.22 -1.92 -11.97
C VAL A 122 15.53 -3.39 -11.62
N PRO A 123 15.99 -3.69 -10.39
CA PRO A 123 16.18 -5.07 -9.93
C PRO A 123 14.90 -5.91 -10.06
N ILE A 124 15.05 -7.14 -10.54
CA ILE A 124 13.97 -8.14 -10.55
C ILE A 124 14.28 -9.21 -9.51
N VAL A 125 13.32 -9.49 -8.63
CA VAL A 125 13.48 -10.37 -7.48
C VAL A 125 12.32 -11.34 -7.41
N ASN A 126 12.60 -12.64 -7.43
CA ASN A 126 11.59 -13.67 -7.14
C ASN A 126 11.51 -13.90 -5.62
N LEU A 127 10.38 -13.57 -4.99
CA LEU A 127 10.25 -13.68 -3.52
C LEU A 127 10.35 -15.12 -2.99
N GLU A 128 10.06 -16.13 -3.81
CA GLU A 128 10.11 -17.53 -3.38
C GLU A 128 11.54 -17.98 -3.03
N ASN A 129 12.55 -17.39 -3.67
CA ASN A 129 13.95 -17.79 -3.49
C ASN A 129 14.93 -16.63 -3.24
N GLN A 130 14.48 -15.38 -3.34
CA GLN A 130 15.30 -14.18 -3.19
C GLN A 130 14.64 -13.13 -2.27
N GLY A 131 13.75 -13.54 -1.37
CA GLY A 131 13.08 -12.62 -0.44
C GLY A 131 14.03 -11.73 0.38
N GLU A 132 15.20 -12.25 0.77
CA GLU A 132 16.23 -11.49 1.49
C GLU A 132 16.76 -10.30 0.67
N LYS A 133 16.87 -10.43 -0.65
CA LYS A 133 17.33 -9.36 -1.52
C LYS A 133 16.35 -8.17 -1.54
N LEU A 134 15.05 -8.42 -1.45
CA LEU A 134 14.06 -7.36 -1.30
C LEU A 134 14.29 -6.61 0.03
N LEU A 135 14.53 -7.34 1.11
CA LEU A 135 14.77 -6.76 2.43
C LEU A 135 16.03 -5.88 2.43
N GLU A 136 17.12 -6.33 1.79
CA GLU A 136 18.36 -5.56 1.64
C GLU A 136 18.14 -4.27 0.85
N LEU A 137 17.37 -4.33 -0.25
CA LEU A 137 17.03 -3.17 -1.05
C LEU A 137 16.22 -2.15 -0.22
N VAL A 138 15.23 -2.60 0.56
CA VAL A 138 14.44 -1.72 1.41
C VAL A 138 15.32 -1.06 2.48
N LYS A 139 16.16 -1.84 3.17
CA LYS A 139 17.06 -1.31 4.21
C LYS A 139 18.01 -0.26 3.63
N SER A 140 18.70 -0.59 2.54
CA SER A 140 19.74 0.27 1.96
C SER A 140 19.20 1.57 1.35
N ASN A 141 17.97 1.56 0.83
CA ASN A 141 17.43 2.72 0.09
C ASN A 141 16.38 3.53 0.87
N VAL A 142 15.65 2.91 1.79
CA VAL A 142 14.51 3.55 2.47
C VAL A 142 14.84 3.92 3.91
N LEU A 143 15.47 3.02 4.65
CA LEU A 143 15.75 3.22 6.08
C LEU A 143 17.06 3.99 6.34
N GLY A 144 17.85 4.22 5.28
CA GLY A 144 19.27 4.55 5.43
C GLY A 144 20.04 3.32 5.91
N GLY A 145 21.12 2.97 5.22
CA GLY A 145 22.00 1.88 5.66
C GLY A 145 22.57 2.08 7.06
#